data_AF-A0A2E9LLQ6-F1
#
_entry.id   AF-A0A2E9LLQ6-F1
#
_cell.length_a   1.000
_cell.length_b   1.000
_cell.length_c   1.000
_cell.angle_alpha   90.00
_cell.angle_beta   90.00
_cell.angle_gamma   90.00
#
_symmetry.space_group_name_H-M   'P 1'
#
loop_
_entity.id
_entity.type
_entity.pdbx_description
1 polymer ?
#
loop_
_entity_poly.entity_id
_entity_poly.type
_entity_poly.pdbx_seq_one_letter_code
_entity_poly.pdbx_strand_id
1 'polypeptide(L)'
;MAQQTMHAQMGGETGGPEELIQAGAVTFGLEYRMLNAGAEEGVCIHVYSDALEGQDKELLRFDCFRVAPHYHYRNATVKKNERLMLDFTAEGDPLAWTLDKIKNRLPIMLIKCEAEDVARQIDQRDIDAALPKIVAWAETKTHNRA
;
A
#
# COMPACT_ATOMS: atom_id res chain seq x y z
N MET A 1 -18.21 -15.86 4.07
CA MET A 1 -17.48 -15.69 2.80
C MET A 1 -16.12 -15.13 3.18
N ALA A 2 -15.03 -15.88 3.00
CA ALA A 2 -13.70 -15.32 3.25
C ALA A 2 -13.47 -14.19 2.23
N GLN A 3 -13.02 -13.03 2.68
CA GLN A 3 -12.71 -11.91 1.79
C GLN A 3 -11.57 -12.34 0.87
N GLN A 4 -11.82 -12.27 -0.44
CA GLN A 4 -10.84 -12.71 -1.43
C GLN A 4 -9.71 -11.67 -1.49
N THR A 5 -8.49 -12.11 -1.19
CA THR A 5 -7.28 -11.29 -1.23
C THR A 5 -7.05 -10.76 -2.64
N MET A 6 -6.82 -9.44 -2.77
CA MET A 6 -6.64 -8.75 -4.06
C MET A 6 -5.17 -8.65 -4.50
N HIS A 7 -4.27 -9.32 -3.81
CA HIS A 7 -2.84 -9.32 -4.10
C HIS A 7 -2.29 -10.75 -4.13
N ALA A 8 -1.17 -10.93 -4.82
CA ALA A 8 -0.43 -12.19 -4.75
C ALA A 8 -0.03 -12.55 -3.31
N GLN A 9 0.12 -13.84 -3.03
CA GLN A 9 0.52 -14.32 -1.70
C GLN A 9 1.82 -13.65 -1.24
N MET A 10 1.77 -13.08 -0.05
CA MET A 10 2.87 -12.39 0.59
C MET A 10 3.51 -13.28 1.66
N GLY A 11 4.81 -13.12 1.90
CA GLY A 11 5.50 -13.83 2.98
C GLY A 11 5.18 -13.25 4.36
N GLY A 12 5.36 -14.06 5.41
CA GLY A 12 5.18 -13.65 6.80
C GLY A 12 3.74 -13.65 7.30
N GLU A 13 3.55 -13.23 8.55
CA GLU A 13 2.28 -13.27 9.26
C GLU A 13 1.61 -11.88 9.24
N THR A 14 0.28 -11.85 9.20
CA THR A 14 -0.50 -10.62 9.34
C THR A 14 -1.01 -10.47 10.77
N GLY A 15 -0.95 -9.25 11.32
CA GLY A 15 -1.43 -8.88 12.64
C GLY A 15 -2.96 -8.66 12.71
N GLY A 16 -3.71 -9.36 11.87
CA GLY A 16 -5.16 -9.22 11.72
C GLY A 16 -5.64 -9.28 10.26
N PRO A 17 -6.94 -9.07 10.03
CA PRO A 17 -7.47 -8.95 8.68
C PRO A 17 -6.97 -7.68 7.99
N GLU A 18 -6.99 -7.72 6.66
CA GLU A 18 -6.81 -6.55 5.81
C GLU A 18 -7.99 -5.56 5.98
N GLU A 19 -7.68 -4.28 6.14
CA GLU A 19 -8.68 -3.21 6.11
C GLU A 19 -8.71 -2.59 4.71
N LEU A 20 -9.91 -2.49 4.12
CA LEU A 20 -10.09 -1.90 2.79
C LEU A 20 -10.74 -0.52 2.87
N ILE A 21 -10.12 0.47 2.24
CA ILE A 21 -10.60 1.85 2.16
C ILE A 21 -10.76 2.25 0.70
N GLN A 22 -12.01 2.35 0.23
CA GLN A 22 -12.30 2.84 -1.12
C GLN A 22 -11.96 4.33 -1.24
N ALA A 23 -11.30 4.69 -2.33
CA ALA A 23 -10.93 6.06 -2.67
C ALA A 23 -11.07 6.30 -4.19
N GLY A 24 -12.33 6.40 -4.64
CA GLY A 24 -12.65 6.61 -6.06
C GLY A 24 -12.20 5.43 -6.92
N ALA A 25 -11.27 5.68 -7.86
CA ALA A 25 -10.77 4.72 -8.83
C ALA A 25 -9.80 3.66 -8.25
N VAL A 26 -9.41 3.80 -6.98
CA VAL A 26 -8.55 2.85 -6.27
C VAL A 26 -9.14 2.45 -4.92
N THR A 27 -8.68 1.31 -4.41
CA THR A 27 -8.94 0.84 -3.05
C THR A 27 -7.61 0.70 -2.33
N PHE A 28 -7.48 1.29 -1.14
CA PHE A 28 -6.33 1.04 -0.29
C PHE A 28 -6.57 -0.21 0.56
N GLY A 29 -5.64 -1.16 0.49
CA GLY A 29 -5.60 -2.31 1.40
C GLY A 29 -4.56 -2.07 2.48
N LEU A 30 -4.92 -2.27 3.75
CA LEU A 30 -4.02 -2.03 4.88
C LEU A 30 -3.80 -3.31 5.66
N GLU A 31 -2.53 -3.71 5.78
CA GLU A 31 -2.12 -4.86 6.58
C GLU A 31 -1.01 -4.47 7.54
N TYR A 32 -1.01 -5.02 8.75
CA TYR A 32 0.16 -4.96 9.62
C TYR A 32 0.88 -6.29 9.48
N ARG A 33 2.13 -6.28 9.05
CA ARG A 33 2.87 -7.52 8.75
C ARG A 33 4.02 -7.71 9.72
N MET A 34 4.22 -8.96 10.13
CA MET A 34 5.34 -9.41 10.95
C MET A 34 6.11 -10.48 10.15
N LEU A 35 7.38 -10.17 9.89
CA LEU A 35 8.31 -11.00 9.14
C LEU A 35 9.40 -11.51 10.07
N ASN A 36 10.03 -12.62 9.69
CA ASN A 36 11.22 -13.15 10.38
C ASN A 36 11.01 -13.30 11.89
N ALA A 37 9.87 -13.90 12.30
CA ALA A 37 9.47 -14.04 13.70
C ALA A 37 9.44 -12.72 14.49
N GLY A 38 9.03 -11.63 13.84
CA GLY A 38 8.92 -10.30 14.43
C GLY A 38 10.20 -9.46 14.40
N ALA A 39 11.28 -9.96 13.81
CA ALA A 39 12.51 -9.16 13.63
C ALA A 39 12.27 -7.97 12.69
N GLU A 40 11.38 -8.13 11.72
CA GLU A 40 10.93 -7.07 10.82
C GLU A 40 9.40 -6.99 10.85
N GLU A 41 8.87 -5.77 10.89
CA GLU A 41 7.43 -5.55 10.95
C GLU A 41 7.10 -4.14 10.49
N GLY A 42 5.83 -3.91 10.17
CA GLY A 42 5.29 -2.58 9.92
C GLY A 42 3.98 -2.58 9.16
N VAL A 43 3.53 -1.38 8.83
CA VAL A 43 2.33 -1.13 8.05
C VAL A 43 2.63 -1.39 6.57
N CYS A 44 1.80 -2.18 5.93
CA CYS A 44 1.77 -2.41 4.50
C CYS A 44 0.53 -1.72 3.93
N ILE A 45 0.74 -0.87 2.91
CA ILE A 45 -0.33 -0.17 2.21
C ILE A 45 -0.32 -0.61 0.76
N HIS A 46 -1.38 -1.29 0.36
CA HIS A 46 -1.65 -1.72 -0.99
C HIS A 46 -2.50 -0.67 -1.70
N VAL A 47 -2.30 -0.52 -3.01
CA VAL A 47 -3.18 0.26 -3.89
C VAL A 47 -3.72 -0.67 -4.97
N TYR A 48 -5.02 -0.93 -4.90
CA TYR A 48 -5.73 -1.78 -5.84
C TYR A 48 -6.50 -1.00 -6.88
N SER A 49 -6.72 -1.62 -8.03
CA SER A 49 -7.74 -1.18 -8.97
C SER A 49 -8.49 -2.35 -9.56
N ASP A 50 -9.83 -2.28 -9.50
CA ASP A 50 -10.73 -3.24 -10.15
C ASP A 50 -10.63 -3.20 -11.68
N ALA A 51 -10.00 -2.16 -12.24
CA ALA A 51 -9.72 -2.08 -13.67
C ALA A 51 -8.68 -3.11 -14.16
N LEU A 52 -7.87 -3.68 -13.25
CA LEU A 52 -6.99 -4.79 -13.61
C LEU A 52 -7.79 -6.08 -13.83
N GLU A 53 -7.35 -6.91 -14.76
CA GLU A 53 -7.94 -8.24 -14.96
C GLU A 53 -7.44 -9.25 -13.91
N GLY A 54 -8.20 -10.33 -13.69
CA GLY A 54 -7.79 -11.39 -12.77
C GLY A 54 -7.98 -11.04 -11.29
N GLN A 55 -7.34 -11.82 -10.42
CA GLN A 55 -7.49 -11.70 -8.95
C GLN A 55 -6.45 -10.76 -8.31
N ASP A 56 -5.26 -10.64 -8.90
CA ASP A 56 -4.22 -9.73 -8.43
C ASP A 56 -4.47 -8.33 -9.00
N LYS A 57 -5.07 -7.47 -8.17
CA LYS A 57 -5.43 -6.09 -8.48
C LYS A 57 -4.37 -5.09 -8.04
N GLU A 58 -3.20 -5.52 -7.58
CA GLU A 58 -2.20 -4.64 -6.97
C GLU A 58 -1.41 -3.82 -8.00
N LEU A 59 -1.49 -2.50 -7.86
CA LEU A 59 -0.70 -1.53 -8.64
C LEU A 59 0.50 -0.99 -7.87
N LEU A 60 0.30 -0.65 -6.59
CA LEU A 60 1.39 -0.18 -5.72
C LEU A 60 1.33 -0.91 -4.40
N ARG A 61 2.50 -1.11 -3.80
CA ARG A 61 2.62 -1.54 -2.41
C ARG A 61 3.68 -0.74 -1.69
N PHE A 62 3.38 -0.27 -0.50
CA PHE A 62 4.32 0.39 0.39
C PHE A 62 4.48 -0.47 1.63
N ASP A 63 5.64 -1.09 1.77
CA ASP A 63 6.02 -1.87 2.94
C ASP A 63 6.80 -0.93 3.90
N CYS A 64 6.07 -0.24 4.79
CA CYS A 64 6.61 0.72 5.76
C CYS A 64 7.24 0.00 6.96
N PHE A 65 8.22 -0.86 6.68
CA PHE A 65 8.88 -1.68 7.69
C PHE A 65 9.92 -0.93 8.49
N ARG A 66 10.12 -1.36 9.74
CA ARG A 66 11.09 -0.76 10.67
C ARG A 66 12.55 -0.89 10.21
N VAL A 67 12.89 -1.99 9.52
CA VAL A 67 14.29 -2.34 9.21
C VAL A 67 14.61 -2.11 7.74
N ALA A 68 13.83 -2.69 6.84
CA ALA A 68 14.03 -2.57 5.40
C ALA A 68 12.77 -2.01 4.72
N PRO A 69 12.40 -0.74 4.98
CA PRO A 69 11.25 -0.13 4.31
C PRO A 69 11.49 -0.09 2.80
N HIS A 70 10.46 -0.42 2.04
CA HIS A 70 10.52 -0.48 0.59
C HIS A 70 9.15 -0.33 -0.03
N TYR A 71 9.10 -0.16 -1.34
CA TYR A 71 7.85 -0.13 -2.07
C TYR A 71 7.99 -0.81 -3.42
N HIS A 72 6.85 -1.18 -3.99
CA HIS A 72 6.76 -1.89 -5.25
C HIS A 72 5.90 -1.12 -6.25
N TYR A 73 6.40 -0.97 -7.47
CA TYR A 73 5.57 -0.74 -8.65
C TYR A 73 5.14 -2.09 -9.20
N ARG A 74 3.85 -2.37 -9.20
CA ARG A 74 3.28 -3.65 -9.63
C ARG A 74 2.23 -3.45 -10.69
N ASN A 75 2.05 -4.48 -11.52
CA ASN A 75 0.90 -4.63 -12.40
C ASN A 75 0.90 -6.06 -12.92
N ALA A 76 -0.06 -6.87 -12.47
CA ALA A 76 -0.12 -8.29 -12.82
C ALA A 76 -0.37 -8.54 -14.31
N THR A 77 -1.15 -7.66 -14.98
CA THR A 77 -1.47 -7.76 -16.41
C THR A 77 -0.22 -7.71 -17.28
N VAL A 78 0.76 -6.87 -16.93
CA VAL A 78 2.05 -6.75 -17.64
C VAL A 78 3.21 -7.47 -16.93
N LYS A 79 2.91 -8.29 -15.90
CA LYS A 79 3.89 -9.05 -15.09
C LYS A 79 4.98 -8.15 -14.47
N LYS A 80 4.62 -6.93 -14.10
CA LYS A 80 5.52 -5.96 -13.48
C LYS A 80 5.57 -6.13 -11.96
N ASN A 81 6.79 -6.12 -11.41
CA ASN A 81 7.05 -6.09 -9.97
C ASN A 81 8.46 -5.52 -9.72
N GLU A 82 8.57 -4.19 -9.65
CA GLU A 82 9.83 -3.48 -9.37
C GLU A 82 9.88 -3.06 -7.91
N ARG A 83 10.83 -3.61 -7.15
CA ARG A 83 11.06 -3.26 -5.73
C ARG A 83 12.12 -2.17 -5.60
N LEU A 84 11.82 -1.12 -4.84
CA LEU A 84 12.77 -0.06 -4.50
C LEU A 84 12.91 0.06 -2.99
N MET A 85 14.15 0.02 -2.51
CA MET A 85 14.45 0.28 -1.09
C MET A 85 14.27 1.76 -0.78
N LEU A 86 13.69 2.05 0.39
CA LEU A 86 13.59 3.40 0.92
C LEU A 86 14.74 3.64 1.90
N ASP A 87 15.55 4.67 1.64
CA ASP A 87 16.53 5.14 2.61
C ASP A 87 15.82 6.00 3.67
N PHE A 88 15.33 5.35 4.73
CA PHE A 88 14.67 6.02 5.83
C PHE A 88 15.61 6.94 6.65
N THR A 89 16.93 6.78 6.50
CA THR A 89 17.89 7.68 7.17
C THR A 89 17.83 9.07 6.55
N ALA A 90 17.72 9.13 5.22
CA ALA A 90 17.60 10.39 4.48
C ALA A 90 16.15 10.89 4.38
N GLU A 91 15.18 9.98 4.23
CA GLU A 91 13.78 10.30 3.93
C GLU A 91 12.89 10.41 5.18
N GLY A 92 13.36 9.96 6.34
CA GLY A 92 12.62 9.97 7.60
C GLY A 92 11.67 8.79 7.77
N ASP A 93 10.57 9.00 8.48
CA ASP A 93 9.58 7.95 8.78
C ASP A 93 8.94 7.38 7.49
N PRO A 94 9.05 6.07 7.22
CA PRO A 94 8.50 5.45 6.02
C PRO A 94 6.99 5.62 5.85
N LEU A 95 6.23 5.65 6.94
CA LEU A 95 4.78 5.83 6.87
C LEU A 95 4.44 7.27 6.48
N ALA A 96 5.03 8.26 7.15
CA ALA A 96 4.88 9.67 6.77
C ALA A 96 5.28 9.93 5.32
N TRP A 97 6.40 9.34 4.86
CA TRP A 97 6.84 9.41 3.47
C TRP A 97 5.80 8.82 2.51
N THR A 98 5.26 7.65 2.84
CA THR A 98 4.24 6.98 2.04
C THR A 98 2.97 7.82 1.91
N LEU A 99 2.49 8.40 3.02
CA LEU A 99 1.31 9.25 3.04
C LEU A 99 1.52 10.52 2.18
N ASP A 100 2.72 11.11 2.20
CA ASP A 100 3.09 12.20 1.30
C ASP A 100 3.02 11.77 -0.17
N LYS A 101 3.52 10.58 -0.52
CA LYS A 101 3.46 10.09 -1.92
C LYS A 101 2.05 9.77 -2.36
N ILE A 102 1.23 9.16 -1.51
CA ILE A 102 -0.18 8.92 -1.79
C ILE A 102 -0.88 10.26 -2.05
N LYS A 103 -0.65 11.26 -1.19
CA LYS A 103 -1.28 12.57 -1.32
C LYS A 103 -0.86 13.32 -2.60
N ASN A 104 0.44 13.34 -2.88
CA ASN A 104 0.99 14.31 -3.83
C ASN A 104 1.47 13.69 -5.15
N ARG A 105 1.64 12.36 -5.21
CA ARG A 105 2.33 11.67 -6.31
C ARG A 105 1.61 10.43 -6.82
N LEU A 106 0.47 10.06 -6.25
CA LEU A 106 -0.21 8.82 -6.62
C LEU A 106 -0.48 8.68 -8.14
N PRO A 107 -1.04 9.67 -8.85
CA PRO A 107 -1.28 9.52 -10.30
C PRO A 107 -0.01 9.22 -11.10
N ILE A 108 1.10 9.92 -10.83
CA ILE A 108 2.35 9.69 -11.56
C ILE A 108 3.00 8.35 -11.19
N MET A 109 2.81 7.87 -9.97
CA MET A 109 3.24 6.54 -9.56
C MET A 109 2.43 5.45 -10.26
N LEU A 110 1.13 5.62 -10.43
CA LEU A 110 0.26 4.70 -11.18
C LEU A 110 0.61 4.65 -12.67
N ILE A 111 1.03 5.77 -13.27
CA ILE A 111 1.59 5.78 -14.63
C ILE A 111 2.85 4.91 -14.69
N LYS A 112 3.74 4.97 -13.68
CA LYS A 112 4.90 4.07 -13.62
C LYS A 112 4.49 2.59 -13.48
N CYS A 113 3.29 2.30 -12.98
CA CYS A 113 2.69 0.96 -12.98
C CYS A 113 2.07 0.53 -14.32
N GLU A 114 2.16 1.35 -15.38
CA GLU A 114 1.48 1.10 -16.66
C GLU A 114 -0.06 1.02 -16.46
N ALA A 115 -0.57 1.92 -15.63
CA ALA A 115 -2.00 2.06 -15.31
C ALA A 115 -2.49 3.50 -15.56
N GLU A 116 -2.16 4.06 -16.72
CA GLU A 116 -2.51 5.42 -17.15
C GLU A 116 -4.01 5.69 -17.08
N ASP A 117 -4.84 4.69 -17.38
CA ASP A 117 -6.29 4.84 -17.38
C ASP A 117 -6.86 4.92 -15.96
N VAL A 118 -6.24 4.24 -14.99
CA VAL A 118 -6.56 4.39 -13.56
C VAL A 118 -6.06 5.74 -13.05
N ALA A 119 -4.83 6.12 -13.42
CA ALA A 119 -4.23 7.40 -13.02
C ALA A 119 -5.09 8.60 -13.46
N ARG A 120 -5.69 8.55 -14.65
CA ARG A 120 -6.59 9.59 -15.17
C ARG A 120 -7.92 9.70 -14.42
N GLN A 121 -8.31 8.65 -13.70
CA GLN A 121 -9.57 8.59 -12.95
C GLN A 121 -9.40 8.96 -11.46
N ILE A 122 -8.17 9.24 -11.01
CA ILE A 122 -7.93 9.67 -9.62
C ILE A 122 -8.55 11.05 -9.39
N ASP A 123 -9.45 11.13 -8.41
CA ASP A 123 -9.94 12.38 -7.84
C ASP A 123 -9.23 12.66 -6.51
N GLN A 124 -8.55 13.80 -6.41
CA GLN A 124 -7.80 14.18 -5.22
C GLN A 124 -8.69 14.25 -3.96
N ARG A 125 -9.98 14.57 -4.10
CA ARG A 125 -10.92 14.66 -2.97
C ARG A 125 -11.16 13.30 -2.32
N ASP A 126 -11.21 12.24 -3.12
CA ASP A 126 -11.37 10.87 -2.62
C ASP A 126 -10.10 10.41 -1.90
N ILE A 127 -8.93 10.76 -2.44
CA ILE A 127 -7.63 10.48 -1.80
C ILE A 127 -7.52 11.22 -0.46
N ASP A 128 -7.83 12.52 -0.44
CA ASP A 128 -7.78 13.35 0.76
C ASP A 128 -8.76 12.86 1.84
N ALA A 129 -9.92 12.31 1.45
CA ALA A 129 -10.88 11.71 2.37
C ALA A 129 -10.45 10.33 2.92
N ALA A 130 -9.60 9.61 2.19
CA ALA A 130 -9.07 8.30 2.60
C ALA A 130 -7.87 8.42 3.53
N LEU A 131 -6.97 9.38 3.31
CA LEU A 131 -5.75 9.60 4.11
C LEU A 131 -5.97 9.61 5.64
N PRO A 132 -6.93 10.37 6.22
CA PRO A 132 -7.13 10.35 7.67
C PRO A 132 -7.58 9.00 8.20
N LYS A 133 -8.28 8.18 7.40
CA LYS A 133 -8.69 6.82 7.78
C LYS A 133 -7.51 5.87 7.79
N ILE A 134 -6.60 5.99 6.82
CA ILE A 134 -5.34 5.24 6.77
C ILE A 134 -4.50 5.56 8.00
N VAL A 135 -4.36 6.84 8.34
CA VAL A 135 -3.62 7.30 9.53
C VAL A 135 -4.24 6.71 10.81
N ALA A 136 -5.54 6.88 11.01
CA ALA A 136 -6.22 6.37 12.19
C ALA A 136 -6.05 4.84 12.34
N TRP A 137 -6.18 4.09 11.25
CA TRP A 137 -5.95 2.65 11.27
C TRP A 137 -4.50 2.31 11.63
N ALA A 138 -3.53 2.99 11.02
CA ALA A 138 -2.10 2.75 11.28
C ALA A 138 -1.72 3.06 12.73
N GLU A 139 -2.29 4.11 13.31
CA GLU A 139 -2.15 4.45 14.72
C GLU A 139 -2.64 3.32 15.62
N THR A 140 -3.79 2.69 15.33
CA THR A 140 -4.29 1.55 16.14
C THR A 140 -3.36 0.34 16.13
N LYS A 141 -2.54 0.17 15.09
CA LYS A 141 -1.60 -0.96 14.98
C LYS A 141 -0.24 -0.66 15.59
N THR A 142 0.14 0.61 15.62
CA THR A 142 1.46 1.07 16.08
C THR A 142 1.46 1.55 17.54
N HIS A 143 0.34 2.09 18.05
CA HIS A 143 0.23 2.61 19.42
C HIS A 143 -0.13 1.55 20.48
N ASN A 144 -0.54 0.34 20.09
CA ASN A 144 -0.82 -0.76 21.01
C ASN A 144 0.45 -1.41 21.61
N ARG A 145 1.54 -0.64 21.71
CA ARG A 145 2.84 -1.06 22.24
C ARG A 145 3.33 -0.04 23.26
N ALA A 146 2.72 -0.10 24.44
CA ALA A 146 3.37 0.28 25.70
C ALA A 146 3.86 -0.99 26.38
#